data_AF-A0A7Z0DT27-F1
#
_entry.id   AF-A0A7Z0DT27-F1
#
_cell.length_a   1.000
_cell.length_b   1.000
_cell.length_c   1.000
_cell.angle_alpha   90.00
_cell.angle_beta   90.00
_cell.angle_gamma   90.00
#
_symmetry.space_group_name_H-M   'P 1'
#
loop_
_entity.id
_entity.type
_entity.pdbx_description
1 polymer ?
#
loop_
_entity_poly.entity_id
_entity_poly.type
_entity_poly.pdbx_seq_one_letter_code
_entity_poly.pdbx_strand_id
1 'polypeptide(L)'
;MADDTTTAENVTVSPGEERLTPADFAPNAGELLLNEVRDAIGKYVILPDAHAMTGVVLWIAATHAVPVWAHAPRLVIRAPEKRCGKSRLLDLAEATCHDPLLTVNASPSAVYRSIGMKTKNPPTILLDEADTIFGPKAGENEDLRGLLNAGHQRNRPALRYNAANSSVERIQTFAMAALAGIGAMPDTIEDRAVVIRMRRRAPGESVA
;
A
#
# COMPACT_ATOMS: atom_id res chain seq x y z
N MET A 1 -35.19 15.42 -13.67
CA MET A 1 -34.07 15.40 -14.63
C MET A 1 -33.50 16.80 -14.62
N ALA A 2 -32.50 17.04 -13.79
CA ALA A 2 -31.81 18.32 -13.65
C ALA A 2 -30.32 18.00 -13.52
N ASP A 3 -29.54 18.71 -14.32
CA ASP A 3 -28.16 18.45 -14.70
C ASP A 3 -27.18 18.27 -13.53
N ASP A 4 -26.35 17.26 -13.69
CA ASP A 4 -25.12 16.98 -12.95
C ASP A 4 -23.98 17.72 -13.65
N THR A 5 -23.67 18.93 -13.18
CA THR A 5 -22.40 19.59 -13.50
C THR A 5 -21.59 19.73 -12.22
N THR A 6 -20.91 18.63 -11.87
CA THR A 6 -19.81 18.62 -10.91
C THR A 6 -18.70 19.51 -11.44
N THR A 7 -18.61 20.75 -10.94
CA THR A 7 -17.45 21.63 -11.12
C THR A 7 -16.23 21.00 -10.46
N ALA A 8 -15.21 20.68 -11.26
CA ALA A 8 -13.90 20.32 -10.76
C ALA A 8 -13.32 21.50 -9.96
N GLU A 9 -13.32 21.39 -8.63
CA GLU A 9 -12.64 22.36 -7.78
C GLU A 9 -11.13 22.26 -8.01
N ASN A 10 -10.57 23.35 -8.52
CA ASN A 10 -9.15 23.54 -8.73
C ASN A 10 -8.38 23.28 -7.43
N VAL A 11 -7.49 22.29 -7.48
CA VAL A 11 -6.46 22.07 -6.47
C VAL A 11 -5.59 23.32 -6.43
N THR A 12 -5.69 24.10 -5.36
CA THR A 12 -4.75 25.19 -5.07
C THR A 12 -3.38 24.60 -4.79
N VAL A 13 -2.49 24.71 -5.79
CA VAL A 13 -1.06 24.39 -5.69
C VAL A 13 -0.37 25.55 -4.97
N SER A 14 0.53 25.25 -4.04
CA SER A 14 1.39 26.24 -3.38
C SER A 14 2.15 27.08 -4.42
N PRO A 15 2.38 28.38 -4.22
CA PRO A 15 3.07 29.21 -5.19
C PRO A 15 4.53 28.74 -5.32
N GLY A 16 4.90 28.17 -6.48
CA GLY A 16 6.31 27.85 -6.81
C GLY A 16 6.58 26.48 -7.45
N GLU A 17 5.63 25.55 -7.46
CA GLU A 17 5.79 24.27 -8.16
C GLU A 17 5.04 24.30 -9.49
N GLU A 18 5.78 24.49 -10.58
CA GLU A 18 5.26 24.31 -11.93
C GLU A 18 4.79 22.85 -12.08
N ARG A 19 3.52 22.67 -12.46
CA ARG A 19 2.93 21.33 -12.54
C ARG A 19 3.50 20.61 -13.75
N LEU A 20 4.39 19.65 -13.50
CA LEU A 20 4.91 18.77 -14.55
C LEU A 20 3.76 18.10 -15.31
N THR A 21 3.89 18.10 -16.62
CA THR A 21 2.97 17.52 -17.60
C THR A 21 3.68 16.36 -18.31
N PRO A 22 2.94 15.46 -18.99
CA PRO A 22 3.56 14.44 -19.81
C PRO A 22 4.52 14.98 -20.90
N ALA A 23 4.35 16.24 -21.33
CA ALA A 23 5.21 16.88 -22.33
C ALA A 23 6.61 17.24 -21.78
N ASP A 24 6.78 17.30 -20.47
CA ASP A 24 8.05 17.63 -19.82
C ASP A 24 9.01 16.42 -19.75
N PHE A 25 8.53 15.25 -20.19
CA PHE A 25 9.28 13.99 -20.13
C PHE A 25 9.49 13.40 -21.51
N ALA A 26 10.60 12.67 -21.68
CA ALA A 26 10.80 11.85 -22.87
C ALA A 26 9.66 10.81 -23.01
N PRO A 27 9.25 10.42 -24.23
CA PRO A 27 8.14 9.50 -24.44
C PRO A 27 8.27 8.15 -23.71
N ASN A 28 9.51 7.70 -23.45
CA ASN A 28 9.83 6.45 -22.75
C ASN A 28 10.25 6.64 -21.29
N ALA A 29 10.14 7.85 -20.73
CA ALA A 29 10.62 8.13 -19.36
C ALA A 29 9.97 7.23 -18.30
N GLY A 30 8.67 6.96 -18.43
CA GLY A 30 7.97 6.04 -17.53
C GLY A 30 8.49 4.60 -17.62
N GLU A 31 8.75 4.10 -18.81
CA GLU A 31 9.32 2.76 -19.01
C GLU A 31 10.71 2.65 -18.37
N LEU A 32 11.57 3.65 -18.61
CA LEU A 32 12.91 3.71 -18.04
C LEU A 32 12.87 3.73 -16.51
N LEU A 33 12.00 4.56 -15.92
CA LEU A 33 11.84 4.63 -14.47
C LEU A 33 11.35 3.30 -13.87
N LEU A 34 10.38 2.64 -14.50
CA LEU A 34 9.91 1.33 -14.03
C LEU A 34 11.00 0.25 -14.15
N ASN A 35 11.84 0.32 -15.20
CA ASN A 35 13.00 -0.56 -15.34
C ASN A 35 14.05 -0.29 -14.23
N GLU A 36 14.31 0.97 -13.88
CA GLU A 36 15.23 1.31 -12.78
C GLU A 36 14.73 0.77 -11.44
N VAL A 37 13.43 0.91 -11.14
CA VAL A 37 12.83 0.34 -9.92
C VAL A 37 12.93 -1.19 -9.93
N ARG A 38 12.61 -1.84 -11.05
CA ARG A 38 12.76 -3.30 -11.22
C ARG A 38 14.19 -3.75 -10.92
N ASP A 39 15.17 -3.07 -11.52
CA ASP A 39 16.57 -3.44 -11.42
C ASP A 39 17.10 -3.15 -10.00
N ALA A 40 16.62 -2.09 -9.34
CA ALA A 40 16.92 -1.82 -7.94
C ALA A 40 16.39 -2.91 -7.00
N ILE A 41 15.15 -3.37 -7.21
CA ILE A 41 14.56 -4.47 -6.43
C ILE A 41 15.33 -5.78 -6.67
N GLY A 42 15.61 -6.10 -7.93
CA GLY A 42 16.32 -7.33 -8.33
C GLY A 42 17.72 -7.48 -7.75
N LYS A 43 18.37 -6.36 -7.35
CA LYS A 43 19.67 -6.39 -6.64
C LYS A 43 19.60 -6.99 -5.25
N TYR A 44 18.42 -7.02 -4.61
CA TYR A 44 18.30 -7.38 -3.19
C TYR A 44 17.34 -8.53 -2.91
N VAL A 45 16.42 -8.84 -3.83
CA VAL A 45 15.44 -9.92 -3.67
C VAL A 45 15.26 -10.73 -4.94
N ILE A 46 15.06 -12.04 -4.76
CA ILE A 46 14.63 -12.95 -5.81
C ILE A 46 13.13 -13.20 -5.61
N LEU A 47 12.33 -12.74 -6.57
CA LEU A 47 10.90 -12.97 -6.57
C LEU A 47 10.56 -14.29 -7.29
N PRO A 48 9.37 -14.87 -7.05
CA PRO A 48 9.03 -16.20 -7.57
C PRO A 48 9.11 -16.34 -9.08
N ASP A 49 8.73 -15.28 -9.80
CA ASP A 49 8.72 -15.19 -11.26
C ASP A 49 8.73 -13.73 -11.72
N ALA A 50 8.81 -13.53 -13.04
CA ALA A 50 8.83 -12.19 -13.65
C ALA A 50 7.51 -11.42 -13.43
N HIS A 51 6.37 -12.11 -13.34
CA HIS A 51 5.08 -11.45 -13.10
C HIS A 51 4.97 -10.91 -11.68
N ALA A 52 5.52 -11.62 -10.69
CA ALA A 52 5.65 -11.14 -9.33
C ALA A 52 6.51 -9.86 -9.27
N MET A 53 7.63 -9.82 -10.01
CA MET A 53 8.45 -8.62 -10.15
C MET A 53 7.68 -7.46 -10.77
N THR A 54 7.03 -7.68 -11.92
CA THR A 54 6.20 -6.65 -12.56
C THR A 54 5.08 -6.18 -11.62
N GLY A 55 4.42 -7.09 -10.91
CA GLY A 55 3.35 -6.77 -9.96
C GLY A 55 3.82 -5.87 -8.83
N VAL A 56 5.00 -6.14 -8.24
CA VAL A 56 5.59 -5.28 -7.20
C VAL A 56 5.94 -3.90 -7.77
N VAL A 57 6.60 -3.84 -8.93
CA VAL A 57 7.01 -2.56 -9.56
C VAL A 57 5.79 -1.70 -9.89
N LEU A 58 4.75 -2.28 -10.49
CA LEU A 58 3.52 -1.57 -10.80
C LEU A 58 2.76 -1.16 -9.53
N TRP A 59 2.77 -2.00 -8.48
CA TRP A 59 2.15 -1.64 -7.21
C TRP A 59 2.87 -0.44 -6.58
N ILE A 60 4.21 -0.41 -6.58
CA ILE A 60 5.01 0.72 -6.11
C ILE A 60 4.67 1.98 -6.91
N ALA A 61 4.68 1.90 -8.24
CA ALA A 61 4.30 3.03 -9.10
C ALA A 61 2.89 3.53 -8.81
N ALA A 62 1.93 2.62 -8.58
CA ALA A 62 0.57 2.98 -8.24
C ALA A 62 0.48 3.76 -6.91
N THR A 63 1.38 3.54 -5.95
CA THR A 63 1.41 4.32 -4.70
C THR A 63 1.65 5.81 -4.91
N HIS A 64 2.38 6.20 -5.97
CA HIS A 64 2.64 7.60 -6.29
C HIS A 64 1.46 8.29 -7.01
N ALA A 65 0.52 7.53 -7.53
CA ALA A 65 -0.66 8.02 -8.23
C ALA A 65 -1.95 7.87 -7.40
N VAL A 66 -1.85 7.65 -6.08
CA VAL A 66 -2.99 7.46 -5.18
C VAL A 66 -4.10 8.48 -5.37
N PRO A 67 -3.85 9.80 -5.49
CA PRO A 67 -4.90 10.81 -5.64
C PRO A 67 -5.88 10.56 -6.80
N VAL A 68 -5.48 9.85 -7.86
CA VAL A 68 -6.31 9.59 -9.05
C VAL A 68 -6.95 8.20 -9.08
N TRP A 69 -6.59 7.29 -8.17
CA TRP A 69 -7.15 5.93 -8.16
C TRP A 69 -8.50 5.85 -7.44
N ALA A 70 -9.47 5.11 -7.99
CA ALA A 70 -10.69 4.76 -7.25
C ALA A 70 -10.48 3.61 -6.24
N HIS A 71 -9.48 2.77 -6.50
CA HIS A 71 -9.15 1.58 -5.73
C HIS A 71 -7.67 1.56 -5.33
N ALA A 72 -7.40 1.14 -4.10
CA ALA A 72 -6.07 0.95 -3.55
C ALA A 72 -5.80 -0.55 -3.39
N PRO A 73 -5.22 -1.23 -4.41
CA PRO A 73 -4.92 -2.65 -4.30
C PRO A 73 -3.94 -2.91 -3.17
N ARG A 74 -4.13 -4.03 -2.48
CA ARG A 74 -3.22 -4.48 -1.42
C ARG A 74 -2.01 -5.16 -2.04
N LEU A 75 -0.88 -5.14 -1.35
CA LEU A 75 0.26 -6.00 -1.66
C LEU A 75 0.39 -7.00 -0.51
N VAL A 76 0.27 -8.29 -0.79
CA VAL A 76 0.46 -9.33 0.23
C VAL A 76 1.75 -10.06 -0.07
N ILE A 77 2.73 -9.91 0.81
CA ILE A 77 4.04 -10.56 0.75
C ILE A 77 4.02 -11.70 1.74
N ARG A 78 3.75 -12.92 1.28
CA ARG A 78 3.65 -14.09 2.16
C ARG A 78 4.65 -15.18 1.85
N ALA A 79 4.98 -15.98 2.86
CA ALA A 79 5.84 -17.14 2.72
C ALA A 79 5.37 -18.26 3.66
N PRO A 80 5.69 -19.53 3.37
CA PRO A 80 5.38 -20.63 4.29
C PRO A 80 6.21 -20.58 5.59
N GLU A 81 7.33 -19.85 5.59
CA GLU A 81 8.28 -19.84 6.71
C GLU A 81 9.11 -18.55 6.82
N LYS A 82 9.98 -18.50 7.83
CA LYS A 82 10.94 -17.42 8.07
C LYS A 82 12.09 -17.45 7.04
N ARG A 83 12.78 -16.31 6.90
CA ARG A 83 14.00 -16.17 6.06
C ARG A 83 13.77 -16.39 4.55
N CYS A 84 12.58 -16.05 4.06
CA CYS A 84 12.25 -16.04 2.63
C CYS A 84 12.33 -14.64 1.99
N GLY A 85 13.00 -13.67 2.62
CA GLY A 85 13.15 -12.32 2.06
C GLY A 85 11.92 -11.40 2.14
N LYS A 86 10.87 -11.75 2.90
CA LYS A 86 9.65 -10.94 3.06
C LYS A 86 9.95 -9.51 3.56
N SER A 87 10.59 -9.38 4.73
CA SER A 87 10.94 -8.07 5.30
C SER A 87 11.86 -7.30 4.36
N ARG A 88 12.82 -7.96 3.68
CA ARG A 88 13.66 -7.28 2.69
C ARG A 88 12.84 -6.70 1.52
N LEU A 89 11.84 -7.43 1.02
CA LEU A 89 10.96 -6.88 -0.02
C LEU A 89 10.12 -5.72 0.53
N LEU A 90 9.69 -5.79 1.78
CA LEU A 90 8.97 -4.69 2.45
C LEU A 90 9.86 -3.47 2.64
N ASP A 91 11.15 -3.62 3.01
CA ASP A 91 12.14 -2.54 3.12
C ASP A 91 12.34 -1.83 1.78
N LEU A 92 12.37 -2.59 0.67
CA LEU A 92 12.49 -2.03 -0.67
C LEU A 92 11.22 -1.26 -1.06
N ALA A 93 10.05 -1.80 -0.71
CA ALA A 93 8.79 -1.08 -0.89
C ALA A 93 8.75 0.21 -0.06
N GLU A 94 9.23 0.18 1.20
CA GLU A 94 9.38 1.36 2.05
C GLU A 94 10.23 2.43 1.38
N ALA A 95 11.40 2.06 0.86
CA ALA A 95 12.32 2.99 0.22
C ALA A 95 11.82 3.58 -1.10
N THR A 96 10.83 2.96 -1.75
CA THR A 96 10.43 3.31 -3.13
C THR A 96 8.96 3.73 -3.27
N CYS A 97 8.12 3.44 -2.29
CA CYS A 97 6.71 3.82 -2.32
C CYS A 97 6.49 5.28 -1.88
N HIS A 98 5.28 5.76 -2.13
CA HIS A 98 4.85 7.08 -1.70
C HIS A 98 4.60 7.13 -0.18
N ASP A 99 5.30 8.05 0.51
CA ASP A 99 5.06 8.43 1.91
C ASP A 99 4.82 7.21 2.84
N PRO A 100 5.85 6.35 3.03
CA PRO A 100 5.71 5.11 3.76
C PRO A 100 5.33 5.35 5.22
N LEU A 101 4.38 4.56 5.71
CA LEU A 101 4.05 4.40 7.12
C LEU A 101 4.32 2.95 7.52
N LEU A 102 5.58 2.65 7.84
CA LEU A 102 5.99 1.34 8.34
C LEU A 102 5.54 1.13 9.79
N THR A 103 4.94 -0.02 10.05
CA THR A 103 4.51 -0.43 11.38
C THR A 103 4.64 -1.94 11.57
N VAL A 104 5.07 -2.33 12.77
CA VAL A 104 5.07 -3.72 13.25
C VAL A 104 3.93 -4.01 14.23
N ASN A 105 3.42 -2.99 14.93
CA ASN A 105 2.41 -3.15 16.00
C ASN A 105 1.66 -1.83 16.32
N ALA A 106 1.30 -1.04 15.31
CA ALA A 106 0.53 0.17 15.51
C ALA A 106 -0.91 -0.17 15.92
N SER A 107 -1.44 0.56 16.91
CA SER A 107 -2.85 0.46 17.24
C SER A 107 -3.71 0.88 16.03
N PRO A 108 -4.89 0.28 15.82
CA PRO A 108 -5.79 0.69 14.74
C PRO A 108 -6.04 2.19 14.73
N SER A 109 -6.24 2.80 15.90
CA SER A 109 -6.44 4.24 16.07
C SER A 109 -5.30 5.09 15.53
N ALA A 110 -4.04 4.66 15.72
CA ALA A 110 -2.89 5.36 15.17
C ALA A 110 -2.92 5.33 13.64
N VAL A 111 -3.20 4.16 13.05
CA VAL A 111 -3.29 4.01 11.58
C VAL A 111 -4.44 4.84 11.01
N TYR A 112 -5.63 4.77 11.61
CA TYR A 112 -6.79 5.59 11.23
C TYR A 112 -6.44 7.08 11.19
N ARG A 113 -5.78 7.61 12.22
CA ARG A 113 -5.41 9.03 12.30
C ARG A 113 -4.35 9.39 11.28
N SER A 114 -3.34 8.54 11.06
CA SER A 114 -2.31 8.79 10.04
C SER A 114 -2.90 8.96 8.64
N ILE A 115 -3.90 8.15 8.27
CA ILE A 115 -4.63 8.31 7.01
C ILE A 115 -5.47 9.59 7.04
N GLY A 116 -6.24 9.80 8.11
CA GLY A 116 -7.15 10.93 8.26
C GLY A 116 -6.46 12.31 8.22
N MET A 117 -5.18 12.40 8.61
CA MET A 117 -4.40 13.63 8.53
C MET A 117 -3.98 14.01 7.10
N LYS A 118 -3.97 13.07 6.15
CA LYS A 118 -3.49 13.26 4.77
C LYS A 118 -4.53 12.79 3.74
N THR A 119 -5.75 13.33 3.77
CA THR A 119 -6.88 12.80 2.97
C THR A 119 -6.72 12.87 1.45
N LYS A 120 -6.05 13.91 0.93
CA LYS A 120 -5.81 14.06 -0.52
C LYS A 120 -4.75 13.08 -1.04
N ASN A 121 -3.71 12.85 -0.25
CA ASN A 121 -2.56 12.04 -0.62
C ASN A 121 -2.11 11.20 0.59
N PRO A 122 -2.86 10.13 0.92
CA PRO A 122 -2.65 9.35 2.13
C PRO A 122 -1.33 8.57 2.07
N PRO A 123 -0.76 8.21 3.23
CA PRO A 123 0.48 7.44 3.28
C PRO A 123 0.28 6.02 2.75
N THR A 124 1.37 5.37 2.35
CA THR A 124 1.37 3.94 2.05
C THR A 124 1.61 3.15 3.32
N ILE A 125 0.64 2.34 3.75
CA ILE A 125 0.75 1.56 4.97
C ILE A 125 1.61 0.32 4.72
N LEU A 126 2.64 0.08 5.52
CA LEU A 126 3.48 -1.10 5.43
C LEU A 126 3.41 -1.85 6.75
N LEU A 127 2.79 -3.02 6.75
CA LEU A 127 2.62 -3.86 7.93
C LEU A 127 3.57 -5.05 7.86
N ASP A 128 4.62 -5.05 8.68
CA ASP A 128 5.45 -6.25 8.87
C ASP A 128 4.86 -7.14 9.96
N GLU A 129 5.27 -8.41 9.96
CA GLU A 129 4.80 -9.45 10.88
C GLU A 129 3.26 -9.55 10.95
N ALA A 130 2.58 -9.37 9.81
CA ALA A 130 1.12 -9.39 9.71
C ALA A 130 0.51 -10.73 10.18
N ASP A 131 1.28 -11.82 10.22
CA ASP A 131 0.85 -13.10 10.79
C ASP A 131 0.68 -13.08 12.32
N THR A 132 1.29 -12.12 13.01
CA THR A 132 1.04 -11.90 14.45
C THR A 132 -0.34 -11.28 14.69
N ILE A 133 -0.92 -10.63 13.67
CA ILE A 133 -2.20 -9.93 13.74
C ILE A 133 -3.32 -10.76 13.11
N PHE A 134 -3.04 -11.46 12.00
CA PHE A 134 -4.04 -12.22 11.24
C PHE A 134 -3.79 -13.71 11.17
N GLY A 135 -2.72 -14.22 11.79
CA GLY A 135 -2.40 -15.64 11.77
C GLY A 135 -3.31 -16.49 12.65
N PRO A 136 -3.25 -17.83 12.56
CA PRO A 136 -4.16 -18.75 13.26
C PRO A 136 -4.13 -18.66 14.79
N LYS A 137 -3.07 -18.07 15.37
CA LYS A 137 -2.90 -17.88 16.81
C LYS A 137 -3.18 -16.44 17.26
N ALA A 138 -3.50 -15.55 16.33
CA ALA A 138 -3.86 -14.18 16.64
C ALA A 138 -5.30 -14.12 17.17
N GLY A 139 -5.58 -13.14 18.02
CA GLY A 139 -6.95 -12.84 18.42
C GLY A 139 -7.75 -12.17 17.29
N GLU A 140 -9.00 -11.84 17.57
CA GLU A 140 -9.87 -11.10 16.66
C GLU A 140 -9.34 -9.66 16.47
N ASN A 141 -8.81 -9.37 15.28
CA ASN A 141 -8.31 -8.04 14.88
C ASN A 141 -9.26 -7.38 13.86
N GLU A 142 -10.56 -7.40 14.17
CA GLU A 142 -11.64 -6.92 13.31
C GLU A 142 -11.48 -5.46 12.87
N ASP A 143 -11.01 -4.60 13.77
CA ASP A 143 -10.87 -3.18 13.47
C ASP A 143 -9.82 -2.89 12.40
N LEU A 144 -8.69 -3.62 12.43
CA LEU A 144 -7.64 -3.48 11.43
C LEU A 144 -8.03 -4.17 10.13
N ARG A 145 -8.67 -5.35 10.20
CA ARG A 145 -9.23 -6.00 9.02
C ARG A 145 -10.26 -5.12 8.34
N GLY A 146 -11.16 -4.51 9.11
CA GLY A 146 -12.15 -3.54 8.66
C GLY A 146 -11.53 -2.31 8.01
N LEU A 147 -10.48 -1.74 8.62
CA LEU A 147 -9.69 -0.65 8.03
C LEU A 147 -9.16 -1.04 6.65
N LEU A 148 -8.45 -2.17 6.56
CA LEU A 148 -7.81 -2.62 5.32
C LEU A 148 -8.83 -2.97 4.24
N ASN A 149 -9.99 -3.50 4.64
CA ASN A 149 -11.07 -3.80 3.70
C ASN A 149 -11.77 -2.53 3.20
N ALA A 150 -12.15 -1.63 4.10
CA ALA A 150 -12.80 -0.37 3.73
C ALA A 150 -11.87 0.52 2.89
N GLY A 151 -10.60 0.60 3.28
CA GLY A 151 -9.61 1.45 2.63
C GLY A 151 -9.23 1.04 1.23
N HIS A 152 -9.73 -0.09 0.71
CA HIS A 152 -9.49 -0.49 -0.67
C HIS A 152 -10.27 0.37 -1.65
N GLN A 153 -11.43 0.90 -1.28
CA GLN A 153 -12.27 1.72 -2.14
C GLN A 153 -12.41 3.14 -1.56
N ARG A 154 -12.37 4.16 -2.41
CA ARG A 154 -12.64 5.54 -1.98
C ARG A 154 -14.01 5.71 -1.34
N ASN A 155 -14.13 6.74 -0.50
CA ASN A 155 -15.39 7.18 0.11
C ASN A 155 -16.06 6.12 1.02
N ARG A 156 -15.25 5.27 1.67
CA ARG A 156 -15.68 4.29 2.69
C ARG A 156 -15.13 4.66 4.08
N PRO A 157 -15.49 5.81 4.67
CA PRO A 157 -14.92 6.22 5.95
C PRO A 157 -15.37 5.30 7.09
N ALA A 158 -14.51 5.16 8.10
CA ALA A 158 -14.90 4.57 9.37
C ALA A 158 -15.61 5.61 10.23
N LEU A 159 -16.62 5.14 10.98
CA LEU A 159 -17.28 5.93 12.01
C LEU A 159 -16.72 5.54 13.37
N ARG A 160 -16.19 6.51 14.11
CA ARG A 160 -15.64 6.31 15.44
C ARG A 160 -16.27 7.29 16.42
N TYR A 161 -16.77 6.79 17.54
CA TYR A 161 -17.28 7.65 18.60
C TYR A 161 -16.11 8.18 19.43
N ASN A 162 -16.02 9.49 19.58
CA ASN A 162 -15.07 10.14 20.49
C ASN A 162 -15.82 10.55 21.75
N ALA A 163 -15.53 9.86 22.86
CA ALA A 163 -16.19 10.08 24.13
C ALA A 163 -15.79 11.40 24.81
N ALA A 164 -14.61 11.96 24.49
CA ALA A 164 -14.13 13.20 25.10
C ALA A 164 -14.90 14.43 24.61
N ASN A 165 -15.41 14.40 23.38
CA ASN A 165 -16.21 15.48 22.79
C ASN A 165 -17.65 15.07 22.48
N SER A 166 -18.07 13.87 22.92
CA SER A 166 -19.40 13.29 22.68
C SER A 166 -19.85 13.37 21.22
N SER A 167 -18.96 13.04 20.29
CA SER A 167 -19.21 13.18 18.85
C SER A 167 -18.83 11.94 18.03
N VAL A 168 -19.40 11.82 16.82
CA VAL A 168 -19.02 10.78 15.85
C VAL A 168 -18.07 11.37 14.82
N GLU A 169 -16.85 10.85 14.79
CA GLU A 169 -15.81 11.20 13.83
C GLU A 169 -15.90 10.33 12.58
N ARG A 170 -15.80 10.96 11.40
CA ARG A 170 -15.66 10.29 10.10
C ARG A 170 -14.19 10.27 9.72
N ILE A 171 -13.55 9.11 9.79
CA ILE A 171 -12.13 8.96 9.46
C ILE A 171 -11.99 8.29 8.10
N GLN A 172 -11.28 8.95 7.19
CA GLN A 172 -10.95 8.37 5.88
C GLN A 172 -10.04 7.15 6.05
N THR A 173 -10.29 6.12 5.25
CA THR A 173 -9.58 4.83 5.33
C THR A 173 -8.82 4.51 4.04
N PHE A 174 -9.09 5.24 2.96
CA PHE A 174 -8.49 4.99 1.66
C PHE A 174 -6.99 5.20 1.71
N ALA A 175 -6.22 4.14 1.46
CA ALA A 175 -4.77 4.15 1.45
C ALA A 175 -4.27 2.88 0.76
N MET A 176 -3.10 2.95 0.10
CA MET A 176 -2.37 1.75 -0.31
C MET A 176 -1.86 1.01 0.93
N ALA A 177 -1.80 -0.32 0.87
CA ALA A 177 -1.19 -1.07 1.97
C ALA A 177 -0.47 -2.34 1.50
N ALA A 178 0.73 -2.56 2.04
CA ALA A 178 1.46 -3.82 1.95
C ALA A 178 1.41 -4.55 3.29
N LEU A 179 1.25 -5.87 3.24
CA LEU A 179 1.25 -6.77 4.39
C LEU A 179 2.29 -7.85 4.17
N ALA A 180 3.27 -7.97 5.07
CA ALA A 180 4.27 -9.02 5.05
C ALA A 180 4.05 -9.98 6.23
N GLY A 181 3.96 -11.28 5.96
CA GLY A 181 3.69 -12.26 7.02
C GLY A 181 3.88 -13.73 6.62
N ILE A 182 3.88 -14.62 7.61
CA ILE A 182 3.89 -16.07 7.41
C ILE A 182 2.47 -16.59 7.16
N GLY A 183 2.32 -17.44 6.15
CA GLY A 183 1.03 -18.05 5.84
C GLY A 183 0.08 -17.12 5.08
N ALA A 184 -1.20 -17.50 5.02
CA ALA A 184 -2.21 -16.73 4.33
C ALA A 184 -2.66 -15.52 5.15
N MET A 185 -3.00 -14.44 4.46
CA MET A 185 -3.78 -13.34 5.02
C MET A 185 -5.28 -13.66 4.92
N PRO A 186 -6.16 -12.94 5.62
CA PRO A 186 -7.61 -13.13 5.50
C PRO A 186 -8.07 -13.03 4.04
N ASP A 187 -8.96 -13.92 3.61
CA ASP A 187 -9.42 -13.98 2.20
C ASP A 187 -9.95 -12.64 1.69
N THR A 188 -10.67 -11.89 2.55
CA THR A 188 -11.20 -10.54 2.23
C THR A 188 -10.12 -9.49 1.90
N ILE A 189 -8.88 -9.74 2.32
CA ILE A 189 -7.71 -8.91 2.00
C ILE A 189 -7.01 -9.48 0.76
N GLU A 190 -6.81 -10.80 0.69
CA GLU A 190 -6.16 -11.45 -0.46
C GLU A 190 -6.96 -11.27 -1.77
N ASP A 191 -8.30 -11.20 -1.72
CA ASP A 191 -9.15 -10.95 -2.90
C ASP A 191 -8.88 -9.58 -3.56
N ARG A 192 -8.28 -8.64 -2.81
CA ARG A 192 -7.95 -7.27 -3.24
C ARG A 192 -6.46 -7.05 -3.45
N ALA A 193 -5.68 -8.13 -3.41
CA ALA A 193 -4.24 -8.07 -3.33
C ALA A 193 -3.53 -8.56 -4.59
N VAL A 194 -2.43 -7.89 -4.90
CA VAL A 194 -1.32 -8.52 -5.61
C VAL A 194 -0.60 -9.42 -4.60
N VAL A 195 -0.66 -10.73 -4.79
CA VAL A 195 -0.11 -11.70 -3.83
C VAL A 195 1.24 -12.23 -4.30
N ILE A 196 2.29 -11.90 -3.54
CA ILE A 196 3.66 -12.37 -3.75
C ILE A 196 3.94 -13.51 -2.79
N ARG A 197 4.03 -14.74 -3.33
CA ARG A 197 4.32 -15.96 -2.57
C ARG A 197 5.83 -16.23 -2.54
N MET A 198 6.52 -15.59 -1.61
CA MET A 198 7.95 -15.74 -1.39
C MET A 198 8.31 -17.17 -0.97
N ARG A 199 9.48 -17.64 -1.41
CA ARG A 199 10.08 -18.91 -1.00
C ARG A 199 11.52 -18.71 -0.54
N ARG A 200 12.09 -19.72 0.13
CA ARG A 200 13.53 -19.71 0.35
C ARG A 200 14.26 -19.70 -1.00
N ARG A 201 15.37 -18.98 -1.00
CA ARG A 201 16.32 -18.97 -2.10
C ARG A 201 16.82 -20.40 -2.36
N ALA A 202 16.77 -20.83 -3.61
CA ALA A 202 17.26 -22.13 -4.03
C ALA A 202 18.80 -22.14 -4.05
N PRO A 203 19.44 -23.32 -3.90
CA PRO A 203 20.87 -23.45 -4.14
C PRO A 203 21.23 -22.95 -5.55
N GLY A 204 22.23 -22.07 -5.64
CA GLY A 204 22.68 -21.47 -6.91
C GLY A 204 22.01 -20.15 -7.30
N GLU A 205 20.94 -19.74 -6.62
CA GLU A 205 20.40 -18.39 -6.77
C GLU A 205 21.22 -17.39 -5.93
N SER A 206 21.59 -16.26 -6.52
CA SER A 206 22.29 -15.16 -5.85
C SER A 206 21.64 -13.83 -6.21
N VAL A 207 21.72 -12.90 -5.27
CA VAL A 207 21.46 -11.47 -5.53
C VAL A 207 22.81 -10.78 -5.75
N ALA A 208 22.79 -9.59 -6.34
CA ALA A 208 23.99 -8.82 -6.72
C ALA A 208 24.79 -8.30 -5.53
#